data_AF-A0A8J7ZNU5-F1
#
_entry.id   AF-A0A8J7ZNU5-F1
#
_cell.length_a   1.000
_cell.length_b   1.000
_cell.length_c   1.000
_cell.angle_alpha   90.00
_cell.angle_beta   90.00
_cell.angle_gamma   90.00
#
_symmetry.space_group_name_H-M   'P 1'
#
loop_
_entity.id
_entity.type
_entity.pdbx_description
1 polymer ?
#
loop_
_entity_poly.entity_id
_entity_poly.type
_entity_poly.pdbx_seq_one_letter_code
_entity_poly.pdbx_strand_id
1 'polypeptide(L)'
;MVLGTGFVVPHEWLHGLAIRYYGGEASYGVGVAHFILPYAYATTDHEFSRNQFIVVLLTPLVVMTAVGVPAMLAFEWGWLIVPLAANAAGAVADLWMTLTPLGFPADVRLEDHPDGVRILGREGDRPCALSVTAVVWDAFAGAAVATFAVLLLLAVGGPLALSVLGVESITIGTPGTLTYLFSFVSTPTEIPLGVGPGVLVIGAVGGLAYAFVCSYQGGRGRTGERPTTPGNGR
;
A
#
# COMPACT_ATOMS: atom_id res chain seq x y z
N MET A 1 -5.07 -23.22 -3.55
CA MET A 1 -3.61 -23.13 -3.73
C MET A 1 -3.17 -22.87 -5.19
N VAL A 2 -4.05 -22.91 -6.20
CA VAL A 2 -3.70 -22.70 -7.62
C VAL A 2 -3.73 -21.22 -8.07
N LEU A 3 -4.50 -20.36 -7.39
CA LEU A 3 -4.59 -18.92 -7.70
C LEU A 3 -3.39 -18.11 -7.19
N GLY A 4 -2.77 -18.51 -6.09
CA GLY A 4 -1.62 -17.80 -5.51
C GLY A 4 -0.35 -17.89 -6.37
N THR A 5 -0.12 -19.03 -7.03
CA THR A 5 1.00 -19.20 -7.97
C THR A 5 0.80 -18.47 -9.30
N GLY A 6 -0.44 -18.18 -9.69
CA GLY A 6 -0.77 -17.59 -10.99
C GLY A 6 -0.26 -16.15 -11.19
N PHE A 7 -0.09 -15.38 -10.10
CA PHE A 7 0.43 -14.01 -10.19
C PHE A 7 1.81 -13.86 -9.54
N VAL A 8 2.09 -14.54 -8.42
CA VAL A 8 3.37 -14.39 -7.70
C VAL A 8 4.54 -14.82 -8.57
N VAL A 9 4.45 -15.98 -9.24
CA VAL A 9 5.54 -16.48 -10.09
C VAL A 9 5.88 -15.51 -11.25
N PRO A 10 4.92 -15.07 -12.09
CA PRO A 10 5.23 -14.11 -13.13
C PRO A 10 5.65 -12.75 -12.59
N HIS A 11 5.13 -12.33 -11.43
CA HIS A 11 5.49 -11.07 -10.78
C HIS A 11 6.98 -11.04 -10.41
N GLU A 12 7.45 -12.02 -9.64
CA GLU A 12 8.86 -12.13 -9.26
C GLU A 12 9.77 -12.32 -10.49
N TRP A 13 9.33 -13.15 -11.44
CA TRP A 13 10.09 -13.39 -12.67
C TRP A 13 10.31 -12.10 -13.48
N LEU A 14 9.32 -11.22 -13.52
CA LEU A 14 9.43 -9.92 -14.20
C LEU A 14 10.40 -8.97 -13.49
N HIS A 15 10.44 -8.97 -12.15
CA HIS A 15 11.50 -8.26 -11.42
C HIS A 15 12.87 -8.78 -11.80
N GLY A 16 13.07 -10.11 -11.76
CA GLY A 16 14.36 -10.71 -12.09
C GLY A 16 14.77 -10.51 -13.55
N LEU A 17 13.82 -10.42 -14.48
CA LEU A 17 14.10 -10.05 -15.87
C LEU A 17 14.57 -8.60 -15.99
N ALA A 18 13.94 -7.67 -15.26
CA ALA A 18 14.35 -6.27 -15.22
C ALA A 18 15.73 -6.11 -14.57
N ILE A 19 16.02 -6.83 -13.49
CA ILE A 19 17.33 -6.87 -12.83
C ILE A 19 18.41 -7.31 -13.83
N ARG A 20 18.19 -8.42 -14.55
CA ARG A 20 19.11 -8.94 -15.56
C ARG A 20 19.30 -7.98 -16.73
N TYR A 21 18.24 -7.30 -17.17
CA TYR A 21 18.32 -6.30 -18.24
C TYR A 21 19.27 -5.15 -17.88
N TYR A 22 19.32 -4.77 -16.60
CA TYR A 22 20.22 -3.73 -16.10
C TYR A 22 21.60 -4.23 -15.63
N GLY A 23 21.91 -5.51 -15.85
CA GLY A 23 23.24 -6.08 -15.56
C GLY A 23 23.42 -6.67 -14.16
N GLY A 24 22.34 -6.78 -13.37
CA GLY A 24 22.36 -7.46 -12.07
C GLY A 24 22.13 -8.97 -12.18
N GLU A 25 22.62 -9.72 -11.20
CA GLU A 25 22.32 -11.14 -11.04
C GLU A 25 21.08 -11.31 -10.14
N ALA A 26 19.94 -11.65 -10.74
CA ALA A 26 18.69 -11.84 -10.01
C ALA A 26 18.75 -13.11 -9.15
N SER A 27 18.68 -12.93 -7.83
CA SER A 27 18.54 -14.00 -6.85
C SER A 27 17.11 -14.01 -6.32
N TYR A 28 16.43 -15.15 -6.44
CA TYR A 28 15.05 -15.30 -6.01
C TYR A 28 14.99 -15.96 -4.63
N GLY A 29 14.20 -15.39 -3.73
CA GLY A 29 13.96 -15.93 -2.40
C GLY A 29 12.49 -15.93 -2.03
N VAL A 30 12.17 -16.63 -0.94
CA VAL A 30 10.86 -16.57 -0.28
C VAL A 30 11.12 -16.24 1.18
N GLY A 31 10.64 -15.09 1.64
CA GLY A 31 10.70 -14.64 3.02
C GLY A 31 9.32 -14.58 3.66
N VAL A 32 9.28 -14.35 4.97
CA VAL A 32 8.03 -14.08 5.69
C VAL A 32 8.16 -12.73 6.37
N ALA A 33 7.44 -11.73 5.87
CA ALA A 33 7.37 -10.42 6.50
C ALA A 33 6.45 -10.48 7.73
N HIS A 34 6.93 -9.92 8.84
CA HIS A 34 6.20 -9.81 10.11
C HIS A 34 5.51 -11.11 10.58
N PHE A 35 6.15 -12.26 10.37
CA PHE A 35 5.69 -13.58 10.84
C PHE A 35 4.36 -14.10 10.25
N ILE A 36 3.73 -13.39 9.30
CA ILE A 36 2.38 -13.72 8.82
C ILE A 36 2.26 -13.69 7.27
N LEU A 37 3.08 -12.90 6.57
CA LEU A 37 2.94 -12.71 5.12
C LEU A 37 4.12 -13.32 4.37
N PRO A 38 3.95 -14.47 3.68
CA PRO A 38 4.97 -14.94 2.76
C PRO A 38 5.11 -13.94 1.61
N TYR A 39 6.32 -13.41 1.41
CA TYR A 39 6.68 -12.60 0.25
C TYR A 39 7.78 -13.32 -0.51
N ALA A 40 7.71 -13.30 -1.84
CA ALA A 40 8.86 -13.67 -2.64
C ALA A 40 9.62 -12.39 -2.98
N TYR A 41 10.92 -12.50 -3.23
CA TYR A 41 11.73 -11.35 -3.61
C TYR A 41 12.74 -11.74 -4.67
N ALA A 42 13.04 -10.80 -5.55
CA ALA A 42 14.18 -10.83 -6.44
C ALA A 42 15.17 -9.74 -6.02
N THR A 43 16.30 -10.14 -5.43
CA THR A 43 17.37 -9.25 -4.93
C THR A 43 18.63 -9.41 -5.77
N THR A 44 19.56 -8.45 -5.67
CA THR A 44 20.86 -8.49 -6.32
C THR A 44 21.88 -7.61 -5.59
N ASP A 45 23.14 -8.05 -5.52
CA ASP A 45 24.26 -7.26 -4.99
C ASP A 45 24.77 -6.19 -6.00
N HIS A 46 23.90 -5.77 -6.94
CA HIS A 46 24.23 -4.82 -7.99
C HIS A 46 23.74 -3.41 -7.63
N GLU A 47 24.61 -2.42 -7.79
CA GLU A 47 24.25 -1.02 -7.58
C GLU A 47 23.41 -0.49 -8.75
N PHE A 48 22.14 -0.19 -8.49
CA PHE A 48 21.28 0.48 -9.46
C PHE A 48 21.29 2.00 -9.27
N SER A 49 21.16 2.74 -10.35
CA SER A 49 20.71 4.13 -10.25
C SER A 49 19.25 4.18 -9.77
N ARG A 50 18.86 5.27 -9.13
CA ARG A 50 17.48 5.55 -8.71
C ARG A 50 16.43 5.15 -9.75
N ASN A 51 16.62 5.57 -11.00
CA ASN A 51 15.65 5.32 -12.07
C ASN A 51 15.62 3.84 -12.51
N GLN A 52 16.78 3.15 -12.51
CA GLN A 52 16.82 1.72 -12.83
C GLN A 52 16.09 0.91 -11.76
N PHE A 53 16.30 1.23 -10.48
CA PHE A 53 15.60 0.59 -9.37
C PHE A 53 14.08 0.79 -9.46
N ILE A 54 13.63 2.01 -9.77
CA ILE A 54 12.21 2.31 -9.99
C ILE A 54 11.64 1.48 -11.15
N VAL A 55 12.37 1.34 -12.26
CA VAL A 55 11.91 0.50 -13.38
C VAL A 55 11.78 -0.96 -12.95
N VAL A 56 12.77 -1.49 -12.22
CA VAL A 56 12.73 -2.86 -11.69
C VAL A 56 11.48 -3.07 -10.84
N LEU A 57 11.19 -2.17 -9.90
CA LEU A 57 10.02 -2.25 -9.02
C LEU A 57 8.70 -2.14 -9.78
N LEU A 58 8.58 -1.25 -10.76
CA LEU A 58 7.32 -1.04 -11.48
C LEU A 58 7.07 -2.06 -12.60
N THR A 59 8.08 -2.84 -13.00
CA THR A 59 7.99 -3.74 -14.16
C THR A 59 6.83 -4.74 -14.04
N PRO A 60 6.64 -5.47 -12.92
CA PRO A 60 5.55 -6.44 -12.83
C PRO A 60 4.17 -5.80 -12.90
N LEU A 61 3.97 -4.69 -12.19
CA LEU A 61 2.71 -3.97 -12.21
C LEU A 61 2.36 -3.50 -13.62
N VAL A 62 3.30 -2.84 -14.30
CA VAL A 62 3.07 -2.29 -15.64
C VAL A 62 2.87 -3.40 -16.67
N VAL A 63 3.75 -4.41 -16.72
CA VAL A 63 3.70 -5.46 -17.74
C VAL A 63 2.47 -6.34 -17.55
N MET A 64 2.18 -6.79 -16.33
CA MET A 64 1.03 -7.67 -16.10
C MET A 64 -0.30 -6.95 -16.34
N THR A 65 -0.42 -5.68 -15.96
CA THR A 65 -1.63 -4.90 -16.25
C THR A 65 -1.76 -4.59 -17.74
N ALA A 66 -0.68 -4.20 -18.41
CA ALA A 66 -0.69 -3.88 -19.84
C ALA A 66 -0.99 -5.09 -20.74
N VAL A 67 -0.66 -6.31 -20.31
CA VAL A 67 -1.00 -7.54 -21.04
C VAL A 67 -2.35 -8.08 -20.60
N GLY A 68 -2.60 -8.16 -19.29
CA GLY A 68 -3.76 -8.83 -18.74
C GLY A 68 -5.07 -8.08 -18.95
N VAL A 69 -5.09 -6.74 -18.91
CA VAL A 69 -6.32 -5.98 -19.16
C VAL A 69 -6.76 -6.10 -20.64
N PRO A 70 -5.89 -5.89 -21.65
CA PRO A 70 -6.28 -6.15 -23.03
C PRO A 70 -6.69 -7.60 -23.29
N ALA A 71 -6.02 -8.60 -22.69
CA ALA A 71 -6.42 -10.00 -22.83
C ALA A 71 -7.81 -10.26 -22.20
N MET A 72 -8.08 -9.70 -21.02
CA MET A 72 -9.38 -9.80 -20.35
C MET A 72 -10.50 -9.24 -21.23
N LEU A 73 -10.25 -8.11 -21.90
CA LEU A 73 -11.25 -7.45 -22.75
C LEU A 73 -11.40 -8.15 -24.11
N ALA A 74 -10.31 -8.52 -24.76
CA ALA A 74 -10.32 -9.09 -26.11
C ALA A 74 -10.89 -10.52 -26.16
N PHE A 75 -10.69 -11.29 -25.09
CA PHE A 75 -11.16 -12.68 -25.00
C PHE A 75 -12.32 -12.88 -24.03
N GLU A 76 -12.87 -11.79 -23.48
CA GLU A 76 -13.95 -11.82 -22.48
C GLU A 76 -13.63 -12.69 -21.24
N TRP A 77 -12.35 -12.78 -20.88
CA TRP A 77 -11.86 -13.57 -19.76
C TRP A 77 -12.02 -12.83 -18.43
N GLY A 78 -13.25 -12.53 -18.03
CA GLY A 78 -13.56 -11.76 -16.82
C GLY A 78 -12.94 -12.32 -15.53
N TRP A 79 -12.61 -13.61 -15.50
CA TRP A 79 -11.90 -14.24 -14.38
C TRP A 79 -10.48 -13.69 -14.15
N LEU A 80 -9.85 -13.07 -15.16
CA LEU A 80 -8.54 -12.41 -15.05
C LEU A 80 -8.53 -11.24 -14.05
N ILE A 81 -9.69 -10.70 -13.68
CA ILE A 81 -9.79 -9.67 -12.65
C ILE A 81 -9.18 -10.13 -11.32
N VAL A 82 -9.27 -11.43 -10.99
CA VAL A 82 -8.76 -11.99 -9.73
C VAL A 82 -7.22 -11.94 -9.67
N PRO A 83 -6.46 -12.54 -10.61
CA PRO A 83 -5.01 -12.45 -10.59
C PRO A 83 -4.48 -11.03 -10.83
N LEU A 84 -5.19 -10.19 -11.60
CA LEU A 84 -4.81 -8.78 -11.80
C LEU A 84 -4.96 -7.95 -10.53
N ALA A 85 -6.06 -8.14 -9.79
CA ALA A 85 -6.26 -7.50 -8.50
C ALA A 85 -5.22 -8.00 -7.47
N ALA A 86 -4.91 -9.30 -7.49
CA ALA A 86 -3.88 -9.86 -6.63
C ALA A 86 -2.47 -9.30 -6.94
N ASN A 87 -2.12 -9.14 -8.22
CA ASN A 87 -0.89 -8.48 -8.65
C ASN A 87 -0.82 -7.01 -8.17
N ALA A 88 -1.91 -6.26 -8.36
CA ALA A 88 -1.97 -4.87 -7.90
C ALA A 88 -1.85 -4.76 -6.37
N ALA A 89 -2.45 -5.70 -5.62
CA ALA A 89 -2.32 -5.76 -4.17
C ALA A 89 -0.90 -6.14 -3.73
N GLY A 90 -0.26 -7.09 -4.41
CA GLY A 90 1.14 -7.47 -4.16
C GLY A 90 2.12 -6.33 -4.43
N ALA A 91 1.88 -5.57 -5.51
CA ALA A 91 2.72 -4.45 -5.92
C ALA A 91 2.63 -3.20 -5.02
N VAL A 92 1.81 -3.21 -3.96
CA VAL A 92 1.73 -2.09 -3.01
C VAL A 92 3.08 -1.85 -2.34
N ALA A 93 3.82 -2.92 -2.00
CA ALA A 93 5.17 -2.82 -1.46
C ALA A 93 6.15 -2.22 -2.48
N ASP A 94 6.04 -2.57 -3.76
CA ASP A 94 6.90 -2.03 -4.82
C ASP A 94 6.63 -0.55 -5.08
N LEU A 95 5.36 -0.15 -5.05
CA LEU A 95 4.96 1.25 -5.15
C LEU A 95 5.50 2.05 -3.97
N TRP A 96 5.42 1.52 -2.75
CA TRP A 96 6.01 2.13 -1.56
C TRP A 96 7.53 2.29 -1.70
N MET A 97 8.22 1.22 -2.12
CA MET A 97 9.66 1.23 -2.38
C MET A 97 10.05 2.10 -3.58
N THR A 98 9.13 2.40 -4.49
CA THR A 98 9.32 3.34 -5.61
C THR A 98 9.19 4.80 -5.15
N LEU A 99 8.21 5.10 -4.28
CA LEU A 99 7.95 6.45 -3.79
C LEU A 99 9.05 6.97 -2.84
N THR A 100 9.71 6.07 -2.12
CA THR A 100 10.82 6.39 -1.20
C THR A 100 12.02 7.04 -1.93
N PRO A 101 12.61 6.42 -2.97
CA PRO A 101 13.75 6.98 -3.70
C PRO A 101 13.39 8.21 -4.55
N LEU A 102 12.11 8.45 -4.89
CA LEU A 102 11.69 9.69 -5.59
C LEU A 102 11.97 10.96 -4.78
N GLY A 103 12.11 10.85 -3.46
CA GLY A 103 12.54 11.95 -2.59
C GLY A 103 14.03 12.30 -2.70
N PHE A 104 14.82 11.49 -3.42
CA PHE A 104 16.26 11.63 -3.58
C PHE A 104 16.64 12.09 -5.00
N PRO A 105 17.78 12.79 -5.16
CA PRO A 105 18.36 13.12 -6.46
C PRO A 105 18.59 11.90 -7.37
N ALA A 106 18.59 12.11 -8.69
CA ALA A 106 18.67 11.01 -9.67
C ALA A 106 20.04 10.30 -9.71
N ASP A 107 21.08 10.93 -9.16
CA ASP A 107 22.44 10.45 -9.07
C ASP A 107 22.70 9.52 -7.87
N VAL A 108 21.73 9.41 -6.96
CA VAL A 108 21.81 8.47 -5.84
C VAL A 108 21.78 7.02 -6.33
N ARG A 109 22.64 6.20 -5.72
CA ARG A 109 22.76 4.77 -5.99
C ARG A 109 22.04 3.97 -4.92
N LEU A 110 21.42 2.87 -5.33
CA LEU A 110 20.63 1.98 -4.49
C LEU A 110 21.19 0.58 -4.62
N GLU A 111 21.42 -0.06 -3.48
CA GLU A 111 21.86 -1.45 -3.37
C GLU A 111 20.77 -2.19 -2.59
N ASP A 112 20.20 -3.24 -3.18
CA ASP A 112 19.05 -3.96 -2.62
C ASP A 112 19.53 -5.24 -1.95
N HIS A 113 19.63 -5.23 -0.61
CA HIS A 113 20.01 -6.40 0.17
C HIS A 113 18.77 -7.14 0.70
N PRO A 114 18.91 -8.44 1.06
CA PRO A 114 17.81 -9.24 1.61
C PRO A 114 17.13 -8.62 2.85
N ASP A 115 17.89 -7.85 3.64
CA ASP A 115 17.43 -7.18 4.86
C ASP A 115 16.97 -5.73 4.64
N GLY A 116 17.07 -5.20 3.41
CA GLY A 116 16.61 -3.86 3.04
C GLY A 116 17.47 -3.15 2.00
N VAL A 117 17.04 -1.94 1.62
CA VAL A 117 17.68 -1.12 0.59
C VAL A 117 18.69 -0.15 1.21
N ARG A 118 19.95 -0.18 0.76
CA ARG A 118 20.99 0.80 1.13
C ARG A 118 21.02 1.94 0.12
N ILE A 119 20.87 3.17 0.62
CA ILE A 119 20.94 4.38 -0.19
C ILE A 119 22.35 4.96 -0.11
N LEU A 120 23.03 5.02 -1.25
CA LEU A 120 24.40 5.52 -1.40
C LEU A 120 24.35 6.92 -2.04
N GLY A 121 24.55 7.94 -1.20
CA GLY A 121 24.53 9.36 -1.59
C GLY A 121 25.41 10.22 -0.68
N ARG A 122 25.47 11.52 -0.94
CA ARG A 122 26.19 12.53 -0.16
C ARG A 122 25.30 13.08 0.96
N GLU A 123 25.89 13.66 2.02
CA GLU A 123 25.12 14.26 3.13
C GLU A 123 24.12 15.34 2.69
N GLY A 124 24.39 16.02 1.56
CA GLY A 124 23.50 17.00 0.95
C GLY A 124 22.29 16.42 0.19
N ASP A 125 22.27 15.11 -0.06
CA ASP A 125 21.23 14.43 -0.85
C ASP A 125 20.03 14.01 0.02
N ARG A 126 19.99 14.48 1.28
CA ARG A 126 18.88 14.20 2.20
C ARG A 126 17.57 14.77 1.63
N PRO A 127 16.47 13.99 1.63
CA PRO A 127 15.18 14.47 1.16
C PRO A 127 14.74 15.72 1.93
N CYS A 128 14.02 16.61 1.25
CA CYS A 128 13.43 17.78 1.89
C CYS A 128 12.52 17.34 3.05
N ALA A 129 12.58 18.08 4.15
CA ALA A 129 12.02 17.75 5.46
C ALA A 129 10.48 17.52 5.50
N LEU A 130 9.77 17.86 4.42
CA LEU A 130 8.35 17.64 4.19
C LEU A 130 8.20 16.79 2.94
N SER A 131 8.19 15.47 3.11
CA SER A 131 7.94 14.58 1.98
C SER A 131 6.45 14.50 1.70
N VAL A 132 6.03 15.02 0.54
CA VAL A 132 4.65 14.86 0.05
C VAL A 132 4.26 13.37 0.02
N THR A 133 5.22 12.49 -0.27
CA THR A 133 4.98 11.04 -0.27
C THR A 133 4.66 10.50 1.13
N ALA A 134 5.25 11.05 2.19
CA ALA A 134 4.94 10.65 3.56
C ALA A 134 3.51 11.03 3.94
N VAL A 135 3.06 12.25 3.60
CA VAL A 135 1.68 12.69 3.85
C VAL A 135 0.68 11.86 3.07
N VAL A 136 0.97 11.58 1.80
CA VAL A 136 0.13 10.71 0.96
C VAL A 136 0.04 9.31 1.55
N TRP A 137 1.14 8.78 2.08
CA TRP A 137 1.14 7.46 2.71
C TRP A 137 0.38 7.41 4.02
N ASP A 138 0.58 8.40 4.89
CA ASP A 138 -0.21 8.53 6.10
C ASP A 138 -1.70 8.56 5.74
N ALA A 139 -2.07 9.26 4.67
CA ALA A 139 -3.46 9.28 4.20
C ALA A 139 -3.96 7.90 3.76
N PHE A 140 -3.17 7.15 2.98
CA PHE A 140 -3.52 5.80 2.56
C PHE A 140 -3.60 4.82 3.74
N ALA A 141 -2.61 4.83 4.63
CA ALA A 141 -2.57 3.97 5.81
C ALA A 141 -3.75 4.26 6.74
N GLY A 142 -4.00 5.54 7.04
CA GLY A 142 -5.15 5.97 7.82
C GLY A 142 -6.48 5.60 7.16
N ALA A 143 -6.57 5.71 5.83
CA ALA A 143 -7.79 5.33 5.11
C ALA A 143 -8.04 3.82 5.15
N ALA A 144 -7.00 3.01 4.97
CA ALA A 144 -7.09 1.55 5.06
C ALA A 144 -7.51 1.11 6.46
N VAL A 145 -6.86 1.64 7.51
CA VAL A 145 -7.18 1.33 8.91
C VAL A 145 -8.60 1.77 9.25
N ALA A 146 -9.00 2.99 8.90
CA ALA A 146 -10.34 3.50 9.16
C ALA A 146 -11.41 2.67 8.43
N THR A 147 -11.19 2.35 7.15
CA THR A 147 -12.10 1.49 6.36
C THR A 147 -12.24 0.13 7.03
N PHE A 148 -11.13 -0.53 7.37
CA PHE A 148 -11.14 -1.85 7.98
C PHE A 148 -11.80 -1.86 9.35
N ALA A 149 -11.52 -0.85 10.19
CA ALA A 149 -12.17 -0.69 11.49
C ALA A 149 -13.68 -0.49 11.36
N VAL A 150 -14.13 0.34 10.41
CA VAL A 150 -15.56 0.55 10.14
C VAL A 150 -16.20 -0.71 9.59
N LEU A 151 -15.53 -1.44 8.69
CA LEU A 151 -16.02 -2.73 8.19
C LEU A 151 -16.18 -3.74 9.32
N LEU A 152 -15.20 -3.89 10.20
CA LEU A 152 -15.31 -4.77 11.37
C LEU A 152 -16.43 -4.34 12.30
N LEU A 153 -16.54 -3.03 12.57
CA LEU A 153 -17.59 -2.49 13.43
C LEU A 153 -18.98 -2.72 12.82
N LEU A 154 -19.16 -2.52 11.52
CA LEU A 154 -20.46 -2.72 10.86
C LEU A 154 -20.78 -4.20 10.64
N ALA A 155 -19.80 -5.02 10.26
CA ALA A 155 -20.03 -6.42 9.93
C ALA A 155 -20.12 -7.34 11.16
N VAL A 156 -19.42 -7.00 12.24
CA VAL A 156 -19.37 -7.81 13.47
C VAL A 156 -20.06 -7.06 14.62
N GLY A 157 -19.62 -5.84 14.92
CA GLY A 157 -20.14 -5.07 16.04
C GLY A 157 -21.61 -4.66 15.89
N GLY A 158 -22.02 -4.26 14.69
CA GLY A 158 -23.34 -3.77 14.34
C GLY A 158 -24.42 -4.80 14.63
N PRO A 159 -24.37 -5.99 14.01
CA PRO A 159 -25.33 -7.07 14.27
C PRO A 159 -25.43 -7.44 15.76
N LEU A 160 -24.29 -7.55 16.45
CA LEU A 160 -24.26 -7.90 17.87
C LEU A 160 -24.95 -6.84 18.73
N ALA A 161 -24.59 -5.56 18.55
CA ALA A 161 -25.17 -4.46 19.31
C ALA A 161 -26.65 -4.27 19.00
N LEU A 162 -27.03 -4.29 17.72
CA LEU A 162 -28.43 -4.12 17.28
C LEU A 162 -29.32 -5.25 17.76
N SER A 163 -28.81 -6.49 17.77
CA SER A 163 -29.55 -7.64 18.30
C SER A 163 -29.77 -7.53 19.81
N VAL A 164 -28.75 -7.11 20.58
CA VAL A 164 -28.88 -6.87 22.03
C VAL A 164 -29.87 -5.75 22.34
N LEU A 165 -29.90 -4.71 21.51
CA LEU A 165 -30.82 -3.59 21.64
C LEU A 165 -32.24 -3.90 21.13
N GLY A 166 -32.48 -5.08 20.54
CA GLY A 166 -33.79 -5.46 20.01
C GLY A 166 -34.21 -4.67 18.76
N VAL A 167 -33.26 -4.15 17.99
CA VAL A 167 -33.54 -3.42 16.75
C VAL A 167 -33.84 -4.41 15.64
N GLU A 168 -35.05 -4.36 15.08
CA GLU A 168 -35.47 -5.28 14.01
C GLU A 168 -34.92 -4.89 12.63
N SER A 169 -34.79 -3.60 12.33
CA SER A 169 -34.17 -3.15 11.09
C SER A 169 -33.58 -1.75 11.21
N ILE A 170 -32.47 -1.53 10.52
CA ILE A 170 -31.85 -0.22 10.38
C ILE A 170 -31.12 -0.12 9.05
N THR A 171 -31.30 1.00 8.36
CA THR A 171 -30.57 1.32 7.12
C THR A 171 -29.95 2.70 7.27
N ILE A 172 -28.65 2.78 7.04
CA ILE A 172 -27.87 4.01 7.08
C ILE A 172 -27.40 4.32 5.66
N GLY A 173 -27.86 5.45 5.13
CA GLY A 173 -27.59 5.90 3.76
C GLY A 173 -28.64 5.44 2.75
N THR A 174 -28.46 5.83 1.48
CA THR A 174 -29.40 5.51 0.39
C THR A 174 -28.89 4.34 -0.46
N PRO A 175 -29.55 3.16 -0.46
CA PRO A 175 -29.14 2.00 -1.25
C PRO A 175 -28.92 2.35 -2.73
N GLY A 176 -27.90 1.75 -3.33
CA GLY A 176 -27.51 2.03 -4.73
C GLY A 176 -26.76 3.35 -4.94
N THR A 177 -26.43 4.10 -3.89
CA THR A 177 -25.62 5.33 -3.97
C THR A 177 -24.32 5.21 -3.19
N LEU A 178 -23.39 6.15 -3.42
CA LEU A 178 -22.14 6.27 -2.63
C LEU A 178 -22.38 6.55 -1.14
N THR A 179 -23.57 7.02 -0.76
CA THR A 179 -23.91 7.29 0.65
C THR A 179 -24.38 6.04 1.40
N TYR A 180 -24.65 4.95 0.69
CA TYR A 180 -25.04 3.69 1.32
C TYR A 180 -23.92 3.18 2.20
N LEU A 181 -24.18 3.06 3.51
CA LEU A 181 -23.20 2.62 4.49
C LEU A 181 -23.52 1.22 4.99
N PHE A 182 -24.75 1.01 5.44
CA PHE A 182 -25.11 -0.18 6.19
C PHE A 182 -26.60 -0.48 6.09
N SER A 183 -26.96 -1.75 5.95
CA SER A 183 -28.31 -2.23 6.20
C SER A 183 -28.27 -3.47 7.09
N PHE A 184 -29.16 -3.51 8.05
CA PHE A 184 -29.41 -4.66 8.89
C PHE A 184 -30.90 -4.90 8.97
N VAL A 185 -31.31 -6.14 8.75
CA VAL A 185 -32.67 -6.60 9.04
C VAL A 185 -32.54 -7.90 9.82
N SER A 186 -33.26 -8.01 10.93
CA SER A 186 -33.36 -9.21 11.74
C SER A 186 -34.73 -9.84 11.49
N THR A 187 -34.74 -11.01 10.87
CA THR A 187 -35.95 -11.81 10.69
C THR A 187 -35.84 -13.11 11.49
N PRO A 188 -36.96 -13.81 11.78
CA PRO A 188 -36.92 -15.06 12.54
C PRO A 188 -36.08 -16.17 11.90
N THR A 189 -35.81 -16.07 10.60
CA THR A 189 -35.10 -17.09 9.81
C THR A 189 -33.73 -16.64 9.33
N GLU A 190 -33.50 -15.33 9.15
CA GLU A 190 -32.28 -14.78 8.55
C GLU A 190 -31.91 -13.40 9.10
N ILE A 191 -30.62 -13.09 9.09
CA ILE A 191 -30.08 -11.76 9.42
C ILE A 191 -29.35 -11.23 8.19
N PRO A 192 -30.07 -10.74 7.16
CA PRO A 192 -29.43 -10.13 6.00
C PRO A 192 -28.68 -8.86 6.39
N LEU A 193 -27.42 -8.81 5.94
CA LEU A 193 -26.50 -7.71 6.18
C LEU A 193 -26.04 -7.12 4.85
N GLY A 194 -26.07 -5.79 4.76
CA GLY A 194 -25.54 -5.06 3.62
C GLY A 194 -24.52 -4.04 4.10
N VAL A 195 -23.37 -3.99 3.44
CA VAL A 195 -22.36 -2.94 3.63
C VAL A 195 -22.16 -2.24 2.30
N GLY A 196 -22.27 -0.91 2.31
CA GLY A 196 -22.23 -0.10 1.10
C GLY A 196 -20.90 0.63 0.87
N PRO A 197 -20.74 1.23 -0.32
CA PRO A 197 -19.52 1.95 -0.70
C PRO A 197 -19.23 3.18 0.17
N GLY A 198 -20.20 3.68 0.95
CA GLY A 198 -19.99 4.80 1.88
C GLY A 198 -18.91 4.53 2.92
N VAL A 199 -18.60 3.26 3.21
CA VAL A 199 -17.51 2.90 4.12
C VAL A 199 -16.15 3.37 3.58
N LEU A 200 -15.97 3.38 2.26
CA LEU A 200 -14.77 3.91 1.61
C LEU A 200 -14.66 5.43 1.75
N VAL A 201 -15.79 6.14 1.78
CA VAL A 201 -15.82 7.59 2.01
C VAL A 201 -15.38 7.92 3.44
N ILE A 202 -15.89 7.17 4.43
CA ILE A 202 -15.46 7.31 5.82
C ILE A 202 -13.97 7.00 5.95
N GLY A 203 -13.52 5.93 5.29
CA GLY A 203 -12.10 5.59 5.16
C GLY A 203 -11.27 6.75 4.66
N ALA A 204 -11.60 7.29 3.49
CA ALA A 204 -10.87 8.41 2.88
C ALA A 204 -10.79 9.65 3.80
N VAL A 205 -11.89 10.01 4.46
CA VAL A 205 -11.91 11.13 5.42
C VAL A 205 -11.03 10.84 6.63
N GLY A 206 -11.10 9.62 7.18
CA GLY A 206 -10.24 9.18 8.29
C GLY A 206 -8.76 9.21 7.92
N GLY A 207 -8.42 8.77 6.71
CA GLY A 207 -7.07 8.86 6.17
C GLY A 207 -6.54 10.28 6.08
N LEU A 208 -7.32 11.19 5.48
CA LEU A 208 -6.94 12.60 5.39
C LEU A 208 -6.75 13.24 6.78
N ALA A 209 -7.63 12.92 7.74
CA ALA A 209 -7.51 13.40 9.11
C ALA A 209 -6.23 12.88 9.79
N TYR A 210 -5.92 11.60 9.63
CA TYR A 210 -4.70 10.98 10.15
C TYR A 210 -3.45 11.64 9.56
N ALA A 211 -3.40 11.80 8.24
CA ALA A 211 -2.29 12.46 7.55
C ALA A 211 -2.07 13.90 8.04
N PHE A 212 -3.16 14.64 8.25
CA PHE A 212 -3.10 16.00 8.77
C PHE A 212 -2.51 16.03 10.19
N VAL A 213 -2.92 15.10 11.06
CA VAL A 213 -2.40 14.99 12.43
C VAL A 213 -0.92 14.63 12.44
N CYS A 214 -0.49 13.64 11.66
CA CYS A 214 0.92 13.23 11.56
C CYS A 214 1.80 14.37 11.04
N SER A 215 1.36 15.07 9.99
CA SER A 215 2.05 16.24 9.45
C SER A 215 2.21 17.36 10.49
N TYR A 216 1.14 17.65 11.25
CA TYR A 216 1.16 18.67 12.29
C TYR A 216 2.09 18.33 13.47
N GLN A 217 2.13 17.05 13.88
CA GLN A 217 3.04 16.58 14.93
C GLN A 217 4.51 16.62 14.48
N GLY A 218 4.79 16.24 13.24
CA GLY A 218 6.14 16.29 12.65
C GLY A 218 6.69 17.72 12.54
N GLY A 219 5.84 18.72 12.34
CA GLY A 219 6.23 20.14 12.34
C GLY A 219 6.58 20.70 13.73
N ARG A 220 5.94 20.19 14.80
CA ARG A 220 6.14 20.67 16.17
C ARG A 220 7.44 20.17 16.82
N GLY A 221 7.93 19.00 16.43
CA GLY A 221 9.20 18.46 16.94
C GLY A 221 10.44 19.28 16.55
N ARG A 222 10.38 20.06 15.46
CA ARG A 222 11.53 20.78 14.90
C ARG A 222 11.69 22.22 15.38
N THR A 223 10.71 22.80 16.07
CA THR A 223 10.82 24.16 16.63
C THR A 223 11.46 24.18 18.03
N GLY A 224 11.81 23.01 18.59
CA GLY A 224 12.44 22.88 19.91
C GLY A 224 13.97 22.93 19.94
N GLU A 225 14.66 22.70 18.83
CA GLU A 225 16.13 22.76 18.78
C GLU A 225 16.60 24.18 18.42
N ARG A 226 16.88 24.98 19.45
CA ARG A 226 17.67 26.21 19.30
C ARG A 226 19.13 25.84 18.99
N PRO A 227 19.82 26.50 18.05
CA PRO A 227 21.23 26.25 17.79
C PRO A 227 22.06 26.68 19.00
N THR A 228 22.73 25.73 19.65
CA THR A 228 23.77 26.03 20.63
C THR A 228 25.02 26.49 19.87
N THR A 229 25.31 27.78 19.95
CA THR A 229 26.55 28.38 19.48
C THR A 229 27.75 27.71 20.16
N PRO A 230 28.78 27.22 19.44
CA PRO A 230 30.00 26.76 20.08
C PRO A 230 30.76 27.98 20.61
N GLY A 231 30.99 28.00 21.92
CA GLY A 231 31.80 29.01 22.58
C GLY A 231 33.25 28.96 22.11
N ASN A 232 33.77 30.13 21.76
CA ASN A 232 35.18 30.40 21.55
C ASN A 232 35.97 30.12 22.85
N GLY A 233 36.83 29.09 22.83
CA GLY A 233 37.72 28.71 23.91
C GLY A 233 39.15 28.66 23.41
N ARG A 234 39.89 29.70 23.82
CA ARG A 234 41.32 29.99 23.61
C ARG A 234 42.28 28.82 23.75
#